data_AF-A0AAJ2IYD1-F1
#
_entry.id   AF-A0AAJ2IYD1-F1
#
_cell.length_a   1.000
_cell.length_b   1.000
_cell.length_c   1.000
_cell.angle_alpha   90.00
_cell.angle_beta   90.00
_cell.angle_gamma   90.00
#
_symmetry.space_group_name_H-M   'P 1'
#
loop_
_entity.id
_entity.type
_entity.pdbx_description
1 polymer ?
#
loop_
_entity_poly.entity_id
_entity_poly.type
_entity_poly.pdbx_seq_one_letter_code
_entity_poly.pdbx_strand_id
1 'polypeptide(L)'
;MEHSRRKKEQGESSIACAIREVEEEISLTISDLEEVYSDDFVFGDIEWRGHFYFANTAKGLPTLNEPNKIKGIQFIETLDMVNFSYVLNPLLSYLDKHNILDAKTTKWV
;
A
#
# COMPACT_ATOMS: atom_id res chain seq x y z
N MET A 1 4.24 4.66 -22.90
CA MET A 1 4.76 3.91 -21.75
C MET A 1 4.41 4.77 -20.53
N GLU A 2 3.25 4.52 -19.92
CA GLU A 2 2.80 5.32 -18.78
C GLU A 2 3.64 4.95 -17.57
N HIS A 3 4.51 5.87 -17.15
CA HIS A 3 5.25 5.73 -15.91
C HIS A 3 4.27 5.71 -14.75
N SER A 4 4.12 4.56 -14.10
CA SER A 4 3.40 4.41 -12.84
C SER A 4 3.87 5.49 -11.85
N ARG A 5 2.91 6.32 -11.41
CA ARG A 5 3.11 7.57 -10.67
C ARG A 5 3.27 7.40 -9.16
N ARG A 6 3.26 6.17 -8.63
CA ARG A 6 3.49 5.87 -7.20
C ARG A 6 4.97 6.03 -6.80
N LYS A 7 5.61 7.10 -7.25
CA LYS A 7 7.01 7.41 -6.99
C LYS A 7 7.06 8.53 -5.97
N LYS A 8 7.97 8.38 -5.02
CA LYS A 8 8.33 9.44 -4.08
C LYS A 8 8.74 10.70 -4.85
N GLU A 9 8.15 11.84 -4.50
CA GLU A 9 8.52 13.12 -5.09
C GLU A 9 9.87 13.62 -4.56
N GLN A 10 10.47 14.60 -5.25
CA GLN A 10 11.77 15.13 -4.84
C GLN A 10 11.68 15.80 -3.47
N GLY A 11 12.45 15.29 -2.50
CA GLY A 11 12.45 15.80 -1.12
C GLY A 11 11.34 15.23 -0.24
N GLU A 12 10.45 14.39 -0.78
CA GLU A 12 9.41 13.70 -0.02
C GLU A 12 10.00 12.49 0.74
N SER A 13 9.44 12.18 1.92
CA SER A 13 9.76 10.94 2.64
C SER A 13 8.86 9.79 2.15
N SER A 14 9.27 8.53 2.33
CA SER A 14 8.46 7.38 1.90
C SER A 14 7.09 7.34 2.60
N ILE A 15 7.02 7.76 3.87
CA ILE A 15 5.76 7.87 4.63
C ILE A 15 4.88 8.99 4.06
N ALA A 16 5.43 10.16 3.77
CA ALA A 16 4.67 11.27 3.18
C ALA A 16 4.10 10.88 1.81
N CYS A 17 4.91 10.20 0.99
CA CYS A 17 4.48 9.63 -0.29
C CYS A 17 3.31 8.65 -0.11
N ALA A 18 3.39 7.72 0.85
CA ALA A 18 2.32 6.75 1.09
C ALA A 18 1.00 7.43 1.48
N ILE A 19 1.04 8.46 2.34
CA ILE A 19 -0.14 9.23 2.73
C ILE A 19 -0.73 9.96 1.52
N ARG A 20 0.12 10.67 0.76
CA ARG A 20 -0.31 11.44 -0.42
C ARG A 20 -0.94 10.55 -1.49
N GLU A 21 -0.29 9.45 -1.86
CA GLU A 21 -0.81 8.54 -2.90
C GLU A 21 -2.15 7.90 -2.50
N VAL A 22 -2.34 7.54 -1.22
CA VAL A 22 -3.62 6.99 -0.75
C VAL A 22 -4.73 8.03 -0.81
N GLU A 23 -4.46 9.29 -0.46
CA GLU A 23 -5.44 10.37 -0.60
C GLU A 23 -5.74 10.67 -2.09
N GLU A 24 -4.71 10.74 -2.94
CA GLU A 24 -4.85 11.02 -4.37
C GLU A 24 -5.64 9.94 -5.11
N GLU A 25 -5.30 8.66 -4.88
CA GLU A 25 -5.86 7.54 -5.64
C GLU A 25 -7.26 7.15 -5.16
N ILE A 26 -7.50 7.19 -3.84
CA ILE A 26 -8.70 6.63 -3.21
C ILE A 26 -9.45 7.56 -2.24
N SER A 27 -9.08 8.85 -2.16
CA SER A 27 -9.75 9.86 -1.30
C SER A 27 -9.91 9.42 0.15
N LEU A 28 -8.94 8.66 0.66
CA LEU A 28 -8.90 8.20 2.04
C LEU A 28 -7.75 8.89 2.76
N THR A 29 -8.06 9.54 3.88
CA THR A 29 -7.01 10.12 4.70
C THR A 29 -6.51 9.09 5.70
N ILE A 30 -5.24 8.70 5.60
CA ILE A 30 -4.59 7.79 6.54
C ILE A 30 -3.56 8.51 7.41
N SER A 31 -3.39 8.03 8.64
CA SER A 31 -2.39 8.56 9.57
C SER A 31 -1.92 7.50 10.56
N ASP A 32 -0.91 7.86 11.37
CA ASP A 32 -0.29 6.96 12.34
C ASP A 32 0.25 5.68 11.66
N LEU A 33 1.10 5.90 10.64
CA LEU A 33 1.68 4.84 9.82
C LEU A 33 2.88 4.20 10.53
N GLU A 34 2.93 2.88 10.52
CA GLU A 34 4.06 2.06 10.96
C GLU A 34 4.62 1.30 9.76
N GLU A 35 5.92 1.42 9.47
CA GLU A 35 6.55 0.61 8.42
C GLU A 35 6.61 -0.84 8.90
N VAL A 36 5.92 -1.74 8.19
CA VAL A 36 5.88 -3.16 8.53
C VAL A 36 6.87 -3.98 7.73
N TYR A 37 7.20 -3.53 6.52
CA TYR A 37 8.13 -4.23 5.64
C TYR A 37 8.73 -3.26 4.63
N SER A 38 10.02 -3.40 4.35
CA SER A 38 10.63 -2.77 3.19
C SER A 38 11.69 -3.67 2.59
N ASP A 39 11.71 -3.74 1.26
CA ASP A 39 12.63 -4.59 0.51
C ASP A 39 12.77 -4.11 -0.93
N ASP A 40 13.72 -4.69 -1.65
CA ASP A 40 13.91 -4.44 -3.08
C ASP A 40 13.09 -5.45 -3.89
N PHE A 41 12.31 -4.94 -4.84
CA PHE A 41 11.40 -5.72 -5.67
C PHE A 41 11.71 -5.48 -7.14
N VAL A 42 11.70 -6.56 -7.92
CA VAL A 42 11.97 -6.50 -9.35
C VAL A 42 10.66 -6.75 -10.11
N PHE A 43 10.17 -5.71 -10.78
CA PHE A 43 8.98 -5.77 -11.64
C PHE A 43 9.41 -5.66 -13.11
N GLY A 44 9.49 -6.79 -13.81
CA GLY A 44 10.10 -6.84 -15.13
C GLY A 44 11.59 -6.53 -15.03
N ASP A 45 12.07 -5.51 -15.75
CA ASP A 45 13.46 -5.06 -15.73
C ASP A 45 13.71 -3.87 -14.79
N ILE A 46 12.72 -3.50 -13.97
CA ILE A 46 12.80 -2.33 -13.09
C ILE A 46 12.86 -2.78 -11.63
N GLU A 47 13.92 -2.35 -10.95
CA GLU A 47 14.09 -2.49 -9.51
C GLU A 47 13.43 -1.33 -8.76
N TRP A 48 12.69 -1.67 -7.70
CA TRP A 48 11.96 -0.74 -6.86
C TRP A 48 12.23 -1.04 -5.40
N ARG A 49 12.56 -0.02 -4.60
CA ARG A 49 12.47 -0.11 -3.14
C ARG A 49 11.02 0.03 -2.71
N GLY A 50 10.40 -1.07 -2.30
CA GLY A 50 9.05 -1.09 -1.77
C GLY A 50 9.05 -0.77 -0.29
N HIS A 51 8.17 0.14 0.14
CA HIS A 51 7.90 0.42 1.54
C HIS A 51 6.42 0.15 1.82
N PHE A 52 6.15 -0.72 2.78
CA PHE A 52 4.79 -1.13 3.16
C PHE A 52 4.49 -0.69 4.58
N TYR A 53 3.34 -0.05 4.74
CA TYR A 53 2.92 0.56 5.99
C TYR A 53 1.60 -0.04 6.46
N PHE A 54 1.46 -0.20 7.78
CA PHE A 54 0.17 -0.36 8.42
C PHE A 54 -0.34 1.01 8.86
N ALA A 55 -1.54 1.39 8.44
CA ALA A 55 -2.18 2.63 8.87
C ALA A 55 -3.06 2.34 10.10
N ASN A 56 -2.69 2.91 11.27
CA ASN A 56 -3.48 2.71 12.49
C ASN A 56 -4.75 3.57 12.53
N THR A 57 -4.81 4.64 11.73
CA THR A 57 -6.01 5.48 11.59
C THR A 57 -6.35 5.72 10.13
N ALA A 58 -7.64 5.63 9.81
CA ALA A 58 -8.20 6.00 8.51
C ALA A 58 -9.45 6.87 8.71
N LYS A 59 -9.68 7.81 7.79
CA LYS A 59 -10.84 8.71 7.81
C LYS A 59 -11.37 8.91 6.40
N GLY A 60 -12.70 8.93 6.29
CA GLY A 60 -13.41 9.21 5.04
C GLY A 60 -14.07 7.96 4.43
N LEU A 61 -14.49 8.09 3.17
CA LEU A 61 -15.09 7.00 2.39
C LEU A 61 -14.20 6.75 1.15
N PRO A 62 -13.64 5.54 0.97
CA PRO A 62 -12.76 5.28 -0.16
C PRO A 62 -13.53 5.47 -1.46
N THR A 63 -13.01 6.34 -2.30
CA THR A 63 -13.60 6.69 -3.59
C THR A 63 -12.51 6.67 -4.63
N LEU A 64 -12.72 5.90 -5.70
CA LEU A 64 -11.76 5.84 -6.80
C LEU A 64 -11.63 7.22 -7.47
N ASN A 65 -10.52 7.90 -7.25
CA ASN A 65 -10.30 9.27 -7.71
C ASN A 65 -9.35 9.33 -8.92
N GLU A 66 -8.48 8.34 -9.08
CA GLU A 66 -7.59 8.21 -10.25
C GLU A 66 -7.81 6.89 -11.01
N PRO A 67 -8.94 6.74 -11.73
CA PRO A 67 -9.30 5.51 -12.45
C PRO A 67 -8.32 5.15 -13.58
N ASN A 68 -7.47 6.11 -13.99
CA ASN A 68 -6.41 5.87 -14.98
C ASN A 68 -5.17 5.22 -14.36
N LYS A 69 -4.96 5.34 -13.03
CA LYS A 69 -3.84 4.71 -12.30
C LYS A 69 -4.23 3.37 -11.70
N ILE A 70 -5.41 3.30 -11.08
CA ILE A 70 -5.92 2.11 -10.40
C ILE A 70 -7.30 1.72 -10.94
N LYS A 71 -7.56 0.41 -11.00
CA LYS A 71 -8.79 -0.13 -11.61
C LYS A 71 -10.00 -0.17 -10.66
N GLY A 72 -9.75 -0.11 -9.36
CA GLY A 72 -10.78 -0.24 -8.34
C GLY A 72 -10.20 -0.46 -6.95
N ILE A 73 -11.09 -0.51 -5.96
CA ILE A 73 -10.79 -0.72 -4.55
C ILE A 73 -11.60 -1.92 -4.09
N GLN A 74 -10.96 -2.82 -3.35
CA GLN A 74 -11.61 -3.98 -2.75
C GLN A 74 -11.16 -4.12 -1.31
N PHE A 75 -12.12 -4.29 -0.41
CA PHE A 75 -11.86 -4.78 0.94
C PHE A 75 -11.87 -6.31 0.92
N ILE A 76 -10.83 -6.91 1.46
CA ILE A 76 -10.66 -8.37 1.54
C ILE A 76 -10.56 -8.78 2.99
N GLU A 77 -11.11 -9.95 3.32
CA GLU A 77 -11.04 -10.51 4.68
C GLU A 77 -9.71 -11.24 4.87
N THR A 78 -9.22 -11.90 3.82
CA THR A 78 -8.01 -12.72 3.84
C THR A 78 -7.21 -12.54 2.55
N LEU A 79 -5.89 -12.74 2.63
CA LEU A 79 -4.97 -12.51 1.51
C LEU A 79 -5.16 -13.52 0.35
N ASP A 80 -5.73 -14.69 0.59
CA ASP A 80 -6.00 -15.72 -0.41
C ASP A 80 -7.15 -15.36 -1.37
N MET A 81 -7.95 -14.32 -1.05
CA MET A 81 -9.00 -13.81 -1.94
C MET A 81 -8.45 -13.14 -3.21
N VAL A 82 -7.15 -12.83 -3.25
CA VAL A 82 -6.50 -12.12 -4.35
C VAL A 82 -5.30 -12.91 -4.84
N ASN A 83 -5.22 -13.10 -6.16
CA ASN A 83 -4.02 -13.63 -6.79
C ASN A 83 -2.96 -12.53 -6.93
N PHE A 84 -2.18 -12.31 -5.87
CA PHE A 84 -1.10 -11.33 -5.88
C PHE A 84 0.03 -11.75 -6.83
N SER A 85 0.73 -10.77 -7.39
CA SER A 85 1.97 -11.04 -8.14
C SER A 85 2.99 -11.74 -7.24
N TYR A 86 3.66 -12.77 -7.76
CA TYR A 86 4.69 -13.52 -7.03
C TYR A 86 5.84 -12.64 -6.54
N VAL A 87 6.05 -11.47 -7.16
CA VAL A 87 7.04 -10.47 -6.74
C VAL A 87 6.77 -10.02 -5.29
N LEU A 88 5.51 -10.02 -4.85
CA LEU A 88 5.12 -9.65 -3.49
C LEU A 88 5.24 -10.80 -2.47
N ASN A 89 5.66 -12.01 -2.88
CA ASN A 89 5.76 -13.16 -1.98
C ASN A 89 6.60 -12.91 -0.71
N PRO A 90 7.72 -12.17 -0.74
CA PRO A 90 8.47 -11.86 0.47
C PRO A 90 7.64 -11.07 1.50
N LEU A 91 6.90 -10.06 1.04
CA LEU A 91 5.97 -9.31 1.87
C LEU A 91 4.87 -10.22 2.44
N LEU A 92 4.19 -10.99 1.58
CA LEU A 92 3.07 -11.83 2.01
C LEU A 92 3.50 -12.87 3.04
N SER A 93 4.67 -13.49 2.81
CA SER A 93 5.28 -14.45 3.75
C SER A 93 5.67 -13.78 5.07
N TYR A 94 6.13 -12.53 5.03
CA TYR A 94 6.46 -11.76 6.22
C TYR A 94 5.19 -11.42 7.03
N LEU A 95 4.13 -10.95 6.37
CA LEU A 95 2.86 -10.63 7.03
C LEU A 95 2.25 -11.86 7.72
N ASP A 96 2.27 -13.02 7.05
CA ASP A 96 1.78 -14.30 7.58
C ASP A 96 2.62 -14.78 8.77
N LYS A 97 3.95 -14.87 8.60
CA LYS A 97 4.87 -15.32 9.65
C LYS A 97 4.77 -14.50 10.93
N HIS A 98 4.53 -13.20 10.81
CA HIS A 98 4.47 -12.26 11.94
C HIS A 98 3.05 -11.97 12.41
N ASN A 99 2.04 -12.59 11.81
CA ASN A 99 0.63 -12.43 12.12
C ASN A 99 0.17 -10.96 12.20
N ILE A 100 0.70 -10.12 11.31
CA ILE A 100 0.58 -8.65 11.42
C ILE A 100 -0.86 -8.19 11.23
N LEU A 101 -1.58 -8.80 10.28
CA LEU A 101 -2.96 -8.40 9.95
C LEU A 101 -3.98 -8.83 11.01
N ASP A 102 -3.72 -9.92 11.72
CA ASP A 102 -4.57 -10.38 12.84
C ASP A 102 -4.29 -9.61 14.14
N ALA A 103 -3.05 -9.16 14.33
CA ALA A 103 -2.63 -8.52 15.58
C ALA A 103 -2.93 -7.01 15.63
N LYS A 104 -3.24 -6.38 14.50
CA LYS A 104 -3.43 -4.94 14.40
C LYS A 104 -4.83 -4.60 13.88
N THR A 105 -5.33 -3.42 14.23
CA THR A 105 -6.62 -2.94 13.76
C THR A 105 -6.54 -1.45 13.46
N THR A 106 -7.08 -1.04 12.33
CA THR A 106 -7.21 0.37 11.97
C THR A 106 -8.44 0.97 12.64
N LYS A 107 -8.27 2.11 13.31
CA LYS A 107 -9.38 2.93 13.77
C LYS A 107 -9.94 3.74 12.60
N TRP A 108 -11.18 3.46 12.23
CA TRP A 108 -11.92 4.28 11.26
C TRP A 108 -12.65 5.43 11.95
N VAL A 109 -12.48 6.66 11.46
CA VAL A 109 -13.04 7.89 12.02
C VAL A 109 -13.93 8.62 11.01
#